data_AF-K1TWR9-F1
#
_entry.id   AF-K1TWR9-F1
#
_cell.length_a   1.000
_cell.length_b   1.000
_cell.length_c   1.000
_cell.angle_alpha   90.00
_cell.angle_beta   90.00
_cell.angle_gamma   90.00
#
_symmetry.space_group_name_H-M   'P 1'
#
loop_
_entity.id
_entity.type
_entity.pdbx_description
1 polymer ?
#
loop_
_entity_poly.entity_id
_entity_poly.type
_entity_poly.pdbx_seq_one_letter_code
_entity_poly.pdbx_strand_id
1 'polypeptide(L)' 'MKLKVLLAVPYKGNSIYELRKILSQNDVDLYVFPEGFLDSNTLTEALKIIKNEQKYIIT' A
#
# COMPACT_ATOMS: atom_id res chain seq x y z
N MET A 1 10.96 15.43 -14.22
CA MET A 1 10.71 13.99 -13.95
C MET A 1 9.21 13.75 -14.08
N LYS A 2 8.75 12.67 -14.74
CA LYS A 2 7.32 12.34 -14.85
C LYS A 2 6.93 11.50 -13.64
N LEU A 3 6.00 11.99 -12.82
CA LEU A 3 5.50 11.30 -11.64
C LEU A 3 4.84 9.96 -12.05
N LYS A 4 5.25 8.86 -11.42
CA LYS A 4 4.62 7.55 -11.56
C LYS A 4 3.68 7.33 -10.37
N VAL A 5 2.40 7.12 -10.66
CA VAL A 5 1.36 6.90 -9.65
C VAL A 5 0.77 5.51 -9.86
N LEU A 6 0.58 4.77 -8.76
CA LEU A 6 -0.08 3.47 -8.76
C LEU A 6 -1.35 3.52 -7.91
N LEU A 7 -2.48 3.13 -8.51
CA LEU A 7 -3.72 2.86 -7.78
C LEU A 7 -3.82 1.36 -7.50
N ALA A 8 -3.87 1.00 -6.22
CA ALA A 8 -3.85 -0.38 -5.76
C ALA A 8 -5.22 -0.80 -5.21
N VAL A 9 -5.93 -1.69 -5.90
CA VAL A 9 -7.22 -2.22 -5.46
C VAL A 9 -7.05 -3.66 -4.97
N PRO A 10 -7.35 -3.98 -3.70
CA PRO A 10 -7.07 -5.29 -3.13
C PRO A 10 -8.21 -6.27 -3.42
N TYR A 11 -7.88 -7.56 -3.41
CA TYR A 11 -8.90 -8.58 -3.23
C TYR A 11 -9.40 -8.57 -1.78
N LYS A 12 -10.72 -8.66 -1.61
CA LYS A 12 -11.38 -8.63 -0.29
C LYS A 12 -10.79 -9.71 0.64
N GLY A 13 -10.42 -9.30 1.86
CA GLY A 13 -9.90 -10.21 2.90
C GLY A 13 -8.40 -10.51 2.82
N ASN A 14 -7.66 -9.94 1.86
CA ASN A 14 -6.22 -10.18 1.67
C ASN A 14 -5.38 -8.90 1.62
N SER A 15 -5.82 -7.83 2.29
CA SER A 15 -5.21 -6.50 2.21
C SER A 15 -3.71 -6.47 2.50
N ILE A 16 -3.24 -7.23 3.50
CA ILE A 16 -1.81 -7.29 3.86
C ILE A 16 -0.96 -7.99 2.81
N TYR A 17 -1.46 -9.11 2.27
CA TYR A 17 -0.75 -9.84 1.22
C TYR A 17 -0.63 -8.98 -0.04
N GLU A 18 -1.73 -8.34 -0.45
CA GLU A 18 -1.74 -7.43 -1.60
C GLU A 18 -0.82 -6.22 -1.37
N LEU A 19 -0.82 -5.63 -0.16
CA LEU A 19 0.11 -4.54 0.18
C LEU A 19 1.57 -4.95 -0.04
N ARG A 20 2.00 -6.10 0.49
CA ARG A 20 3.38 -6.59 0.31
C ARG A 20 3.71 -6.83 -1.16
N LYS A 21 2.78 -7.40 -1.91
CA LYS A 21 2.94 -7.64 -3.35
C LYS A 21 3.08 -6.33 -4.12
N ILE A 22 2.22 -5.36 -3.87
CA ILE A 22 2.23 -4.05 -4.54
C ILE A 22 3.53 -3.30 -4.24
N LEU A 23 3.95 -3.26 -2.98
CA LEU A 23 5.17 -2.57 -2.55
C LEU A 23 6.45 -3.23 -3.09
N SER A 24 6.47 -4.56 -3.28
CA SER A 24 7.66 -5.27 -3.79
C SER A 24 7.77 -5.27 -5.32
N GLN A 25 6.65 -5.22 -6.05
CA GLN A 25 6.66 -5.36 -7.52
C GLN A 25 6.74 -4.04 -8.27
N ASN A 26 6.37 -2.92 -7.65
CA ASN A 26 6.25 -1.63 -8.32
C ASN A 26 7.18 -0.61 -7.68
N ASP A 27 7.95 0.09 -8.52
CA ASP A 27 8.74 1.26 -8.13
C ASP A 27 8.06 2.53 -8.67
N VAL A 28 7.35 3.23 -7.78
CA VAL A 28 6.55 4.41 -8.10
C VAL A 28 6.76 5.49 -7.05
N ASP A 29 6.59 6.74 -7.48
CA ASP A 29 6.78 7.91 -6.62
C ASP A 29 5.63 8.08 -5.60
N LEU A 30 4.42 7.60 -5.95
CA LEU A 30 3.23 7.69 -5.11
C LEU A 30 2.35 6.44 -5.22
N TYR A 31 1.99 5.89 -4.06
CA TYR A 31 0.97 4.85 -3.92
C TYR A 31 -0.35 5.46 -3.44
N VAL A 32 -1.43 5.11 -4.11
CA VAL A 32 -2.80 5.47 -3.73
C VAL A 32 -3.56 4.19 -3.44
N PHE A 33 -4.10 4.09 -2.22
CA PHE A 33 -4.95 2.99 -1.80
C PHE A 33 -6.38 3.51 -1.61
N PRO A 34 -7.41 2.83 -2.11
CA PRO A 34 -8.80 3.22 -1.92
C PRO A 34 -9.20 3.15 -0.45
N GLU A 35 -10.19 3.95 -0.09
CA GLU A 35 -10.82 3.89 1.24
C GLU A 35 -11.27 2.47 1.58
N GLY A 36 -10.97 2.02 2.79
CA GLY A 36 -11.24 0.65 3.22
C GLY A 36 -10.25 -0.41 2.71
N PHE A 37 -9.17 -0.03 2.02
CA PHE A 37 -8.06 -0.94 1.71
C PHE A 37 -7.48 -1.53 3.00
N LEU A 38 -7.24 -0.67 3.99
CA LEU A 38 -6.88 -1.05 5.36
C LEU A 38 -8.08 -0.81 6.27
N ASP A 39 -8.36 -1.77 7.13
CA ASP A 39 -9.29 -1.63 8.25
C ASP A 39 -8.52 -1.45 9.57
N SER A 40 -9.23 -1.18 10.66
CA SER A 40 -8.62 -1.00 11.98
C SER A 40 -7.78 -2.18 12.45
N ASN A 41 -8.12 -3.39 12.01
CA ASN A 41 -7.43 -4.63 12.40
C ASN A 41 -6.11 -4.80 11.64
N THR A 42 -6.05 -4.30 10.41
CA THR A 42 -4.91 -4.45 9.50
C THR A 42 -4.01 -3.22 9.45
N LEU A 43 -4.49 -2.04 9.87
CA LEU A 43 -3.75 -0.78 9.84
C LEU A 43 -2.42 -0.85 10.60
N THR A 44 -2.40 -1.43 11.79
CA THR A 44 -1.17 -1.53 12.61
C THR A 44 -0.09 -2.36 11.91
N GLU A 45 -0.48 -3.46 11.27
CA GLU A 45 0.46 -4.32 10.55
C GLU A 45 0.95 -3.63 9.27
N ALA A 46 0.04 -3.02 8.51
CA ALA A 46 0.37 -2.27 7.31
C ALA A 46 1.39 -1.16 7.60
N LEU A 47 1.18 -0.36 8.65
CA LEU A 47 2.12 0.69 9.05
C LEU A 47 3.52 0.16 9.37
N LYS A 48 3.65 -1.05 9.94
CA LYS A 48 4.96 -1.68 10.18
C LYS A 48 5.65 -2.05 8.87
N ILE A 49 4.91 -2.61 7.91
CA ILE A 49 5.44 -2.97 6.58
C ILE A 49 5.92 -1.71 5.85
N ILE A 50 5.10 -0.66 5.85
CA ILE A 50 5.38 0.59 5.15
C ILE A 50 6.62 1.30 5.72
N LYS A 51 6.75 1.35 7.05
CA LYS A 51 7.92 1.94 7.72
C LYS A 51 9.22 1.22 7.35
N ASN A 52 9.17 -0.11 7.21
CA ASN A 52 10.35 -0.88 6.83
C ASN A 52 10.79 -0.60 5.38
N GLU A 53 9.86 -0.27 4.50
CA GLU A 53 10.11 0.01 3.07
C GLU A 53 10.49 1.48 2.79
N GLN A 54 10.47 2.38 3.80
CA GLN A 54 10.71 3.83 3.65
C GLN A 54 9.82 4.54 2.60
N LYS A 55 8.62 4.00 2.33
CA LYS A 55 7.70 4.55 1.32
C LYS A 55 6.68 5.50 1.94
N TYR A 56 6.40 6.62 1.26
CA TYR A 56 5.34 7.56 1.63
C TYR A 56 3.99 7.09 1.06
N ILE A 57 2.98 7.00 1.92
CA ILE A 57 1.62 6.58 1.53
C ILE A 57 0.62 7.63 2.00
N ILE A 58 -0.29 8.00 1.10
CA ILE A 58 -1.45 8.82 1.39
C ILE A 58 -2.65 7.86 1.37
N THR A 59 -3.38 7.80 2.50
CA THR A 59 -4.59 6.98 2.66
C THR A 59 -5.82 7.82 2.43
#